data_AF-A0A2N2C0N7-F1
#
_entry.id   AF-A0A2N2C0N7-F1
#
_cell.length_a   1.000
_cell.length_b   1.000
_cell.length_c   1.000
_cell.angle_alpha   90.00
_cell.angle_beta   90.00
_cell.angle_gamma   90.00
#
_symmetry.space_group_name_H-M   'P 1'
#
loop_
_entity.id
_entity.type
_entity.pdbx_description
1 polymer ?
#
loop_
_entity_poly.entity_id
_entity_poly.type
_entity_poly.pdbx_seq_one_letter_code
_entity_poly.pdbx_strand_id
1 'polypeptide(L)'
;MKTIRKITMYILILLLSGCTLALTPPADNDDDHPDPQVNVIGIWVQTNENQTFDLANARSLTYVAFQKKLIEGMPSSHSDVSGIFYDTNMNIGVTDEGTISTFTSTIPLKSGEGQILSFYTLIEDENSNIILGDRLNGYHSSNDMLANVNYSFTHQSTINGETKKDELHFKFQFSYHSPLESIRIIEMDKDYNVIRTYDFKDASEYVLDAQTQFTIIEQTQIDSEGQRVTSIDSYSIDDTKDDPLLYQYFTIDENGEVKIKTISIKK
;
A
#
# COMPACT_ATOMS: atom_id res chain seq x y z
N MET A 1 34.54 61.50 -42.75
CA MET A 1 33.39 61.50 -41.81
C MET A 1 32.26 60.70 -42.42
N LYS A 2 31.83 59.59 -41.78
CA LYS A 2 30.55 58.83 -41.93
C LYS A 2 30.77 57.31 -41.88
N THR A 3 31.19 56.75 -40.74
CA THR A 3 31.07 55.28 -40.53
C THR A 3 31.10 54.81 -39.08
N ILE A 4 31.16 55.69 -38.09
CA ILE A 4 31.26 55.29 -36.67
C ILE A 4 29.93 55.42 -35.90
N ARG A 5 28.89 56.01 -36.50
CA ARG A 5 27.59 56.25 -35.82
C ARG A 5 26.55 55.13 -35.93
N LYS A 6 26.80 54.04 -36.67
CA LYS A 6 25.81 52.97 -36.87
C LYS A 6 26.03 51.72 -36.01
N ILE A 7 27.21 51.50 -35.44
CA ILE A 7 27.49 50.28 -34.65
C ILE A 7 26.97 50.42 -33.22
N THR A 8 26.98 51.63 -32.65
CA THR A 8 26.54 51.86 -31.26
C THR A 8 25.03 51.73 -31.06
N MET A 9 24.22 51.81 -32.12
CA MET A 9 22.76 51.73 -32.03
C MET A 9 22.22 50.28 -32.03
N TYR A 10 22.96 49.33 -32.61
CA TYR A 10 22.55 47.91 -32.59
C TYR A 10 22.85 47.22 -31.24
N ILE A 11 23.87 47.67 -30.51
CA ILE A 11 24.18 47.15 -29.17
C ILE A 11 23.16 47.62 -28.13
N LEU A 12 22.53 48.79 -28.31
CA LEU A 12 21.50 49.30 -27.40
C LEU A 12 20.15 48.59 -27.55
N ILE A 13 19.84 48.04 -28.74
CA ILE A 13 18.56 47.33 -28.99
C ILE A 13 18.62 45.87 -28.49
N LEU A 14 19.81 45.28 -28.39
CA LEU A 14 20.01 43.96 -27.77
C LEU A 14 19.90 43.98 -26.24
N LEU A 15 19.98 45.15 -25.60
CA LEU A 15 19.78 45.31 -24.16
C LEU A 15 18.33 45.62 -23.75
N LEU A 16 17.43 45.83 -24.72
CA LEU A 16 16.01 46.15 -24.49
C LEU A 16 15.05 45.01 -24.87
N SER A 17 15.57 43.86 -25.30
CA SER A 17 14.79 42.62 -25.52
C SER A 17 14.88 41.65 -24.34
N GLY A 18 15.45 42.08 -23.21
CA GLY A 18 15.19 41.49 -21.91
C GLY A 18 13.75 41.80 -21.49
N CYS A 19 12.78 41.15 -22.12
CA CYS A 19 11.46 40.98 -21.54
C CYS A 19 11.68 40.37 -20.17
N THR A 20 11.40 41.16 -19.16
CA THR A 20 10.94 40.70 -17.86
C THR A 20 9.78 39.74 -18.11
N LEU A 21 10.04 38.43 -18.22
CA LEU A 21 9.12 37.49 -17.61
C LEU A 21 9.24 37.76 -16.12
N ALA A 22 8.42 38.68 -15.63
CA ALA A 22 7.93 38.55 -14.27
C ALA A 22 7.26 37.18 -14.25
N LEU A 23 7.98 36.20 -13.68
CA LEU A 23 7.32 35.02 -13.14
C LEU A 23 6.31 35.60 -12.15
N THR A 24 5.04 35.59 -12.52
CA THR A 24 3.96 35.63 -11.55
C THR A 24 4.39 34.67 -10.45
N PRO A 25 4.47 35.07 -9.17
CA PRO A 25 4.70 34.10 -8.13
C PRO A 25 3.65 33.01 -8.38
N PRO A 26 4.03 31.72 -8.44
CA PRO A 26 3.02 30.69 -8.44
C PRO A 26 2.10 31.04 -7.27
N ALA A 27 0.79 31.04 -7.54
CA ALA A 27 -0.18 31.08 -6.47
C ALA A 27 0.31 30.12 -5.40
N ASP A 28 0.22 30.51 -4.13
CA ASP A 28 0.31 29.60 -2.98
C ASP A 28 -0.72 28.48 -3.22
N ASN A 29 -0.32 27.50 -4.01
CA ASN A 29 -0.72 26.15 -3.81
C ASN A 29 0.20 25.73 -2.68
N ASP A 30 -0.37 25.56 -1.50
CA ASP A 30 0.16 24.75 -0.41
C ASP A 30 0.41 23.32 -0.94
N ASP A 31 1.36 23.19 -1.86
CA ASP A 31 2.06 21.95 -2.10
C ASP A 31 2.91 21.76 -0.83
N ASP A 32 2.36 20.99 0.11
CA ASP A 32 3.07 20.34 1.22
C ASP A 32 4.21 19.47 0.66
N HIS A 33 5.25 20.12 0.12
CA HIS A 33 6.52 19.47 -0.11
C HIS A 33 7.22 19.45 1.25
N PRO A 34 7.40 18.28 1.88
CA PRO A 34 8.19 18.20 3.10
C PRO A 34 9.58 18.79 2.84
N ASP A 35 10.13 19.48 3.85
CA ASP A 35 11.46 20.06 3.83
C ASP A 35 12.46 19.07 3.20
N PRO A 36 13.27 19.46 2.19
CA PRO A 36 14.19 18.57 1.48
C PRO A 36 15.23 17.86 2.38
N GLN A 37 15.31 18.20 3.66
CA GLN A 37 16.14 17.49 4.65
C GLN A 37 15.45 16.29 5.32
N VAL A 38 14.14 16.09 5.13
CA VAL A 38 13.39 15.02 5.78
C VAL A 38 13.47 13.74 4.94
N ASN A 39 14.16 12.73 5.46
CA ASN A 39 14.24 11.41 4.83
C ASN A 39 12.96 10.62 5.08
N VAL A 40 11.95 10.83 4.25
CA VAL A 40 10.72 10.02 4.26
C VAL A 40 11.05 8.61 3.79
N ILE A 41 10.86 7.64 4.68
CA ILE A 41 11.14 6.23 4.44
C ILE A 41 9.86 5.41 4.30
N GLY A 42 8.70 5.93 4.68
CA GLY A 42 7.50 5.10 4.81
C GLY A 42 6.20 5.87 4.94
N ILE A 43 5.11 5.09 5.04
CA ILE A 43 3.77 5.57 5.36
C ILE A 43 3.18 4.69 6.46
N TRP A 44 2.59 5.34 7.46
CA TRP A 44 1.67 4.72 8.42
C TRP A 44 0.23 5.07 8.06
N VAL A 45 -0.65 4.07 8.13
CA VAL A 45 -2.08 4.18 7.87
C VAL A 45 -2.82 3.99 9.18
N GLN A 46 -3.54 5.02 9.58
CA GLN A 46 -4.42 5.01 10.73
C GLN A 46 -5.85 4.80 10.27
N THR A 47 -6.43 3.65 10.63
CA THR A 47 -7.83 3.27 10.37
C THR A 47 -8.79 3.72 11.47
N ASN A 48 -8.26 4.07 12.65
CA ASN A 48 -9.02 4.43 13.85
C ASN A 48 -8.38 5.60 14.60
N GLU A 49 -9.17 6.62 14.98
CA GLU A 49 -8.69 7.87 15.59
C GLU A 49 -7.90 7.68 16.91
N ASN A 50 -8.04 6.53 17.58
CA ASN A 50 -7.41 6.23 18.87
C ASN A 50 -6.12 5.41 18.78
N GLN A 51 -5.67 5.01 17.58
CA GLN A 51 -4.37 4.33 17.47
C GLN A 51 -3.23 5.34 17.72
N THR A 52 -2.29 4.96 18.59
CA THR A 52 -1.05 5.69 18.81
C THR A 52 0.07 5.01 18.02
N PHE A 53 0.91 5.80 17.37
CA PHE A 53 2.08 5.29 16.69
C PHE A 53 3.14 4.88 17.71
N ASP A 54 3.36 3.57 17.84
CA ASP A 54 4.41 2.97 18.67
C ASP A 54 5.01 1.75 17.96
N LEU A 55 6.21 1.93 17.39
CA LEU A 55 6.95 0.85 16.71
C LEU A 55 7.34 -0.30 17.63
N ALA A 56 7.42 -0.11 18.96
CA ALA A 56 7.63 -1.23 19.87
C ALA A 56 6.45 -2.22 19.84
N ASN A 57 5.28 -1.75 19.40
CA ASN A 57 4.06 -2.51 19.17
C ASN A 57 3.69 -2.60 17.67
N ALA A 58 4.69 -2.49 16.77
CA ALA A 58 4.53 -2.43 15.31
C ALA A 58 3.58 -3.48 14.69
N ARG A 59 3.46 -4.67 15.29
CA ARG A 59 2.60 -5.76 14.80
C ARG A 59 1.11 -5.41 14.72
N SER A 60 0.63 -4.44 15.49
CA SER A 60 -0.76 -3.96 15.41
C SER A 60 -0.93 -2.73 14.52
N LEU A 61 0.16 -2.15 14.02
CA LEU A 61 0.13 -0.96 13.16
C LEU A 61 0.09 -1.38 11.70
N THR A 62 -0.62 -0.59 10.88
CA THR A 62 -0.61 -0.73 9.43
C THR A 62 0.38 0.26 8.82
N TYR A 63 1.56 -0.21 8.43
CA TYR A 63 2.60 0.66 7.85
C TYR A 63 3.47 -0.07 6.83
N VAL A 64 4.12 0.72 5.99
CA VAL A 64 5.19 0.27 5.10
C VAL A 64 6.36 1.24 5.22
N ALA A 65 7.57 0.72 5.38
CA ALA A 65 8.80 1.50 5.45
C ALA A 65 9.92 0.85 4.63
N PHE A 66 10.75 1.69 4.00
CA PHE A 66 11.91 1.34 3.19
C PHE A 66 13.15 1.92 3.85
N GLN A 67 13.97 1.07 4.47
CA GLN A 67 15.21 1.46 5.11
C GLN A 67 16.41 1.04 4.27
N LYS A 68 17.40 1.91 4.17
CA LYS A 68 18.73 1.55 3.66
C LYS A 68 19.60 1.15 4.84
N LYS A 69 20.06 -0.10 4.89
CA LYS A 69 20.96 -0.62 5.93
C LYS A 69 22.29 -1.03 5.33
N LEU A 70 23.37 -0.85 6.07
CA LEU A 70 24.66 -1.43 5.75
C LEU A 70 24.70 -2.84 6.33
N ILE A 71 24.71 -3.86 5.48
CA ILE A 71 24.91 -5.25 5.87
C ILE A 71 26.32 -5.63 5.42
N GLU A 72 27.19 -5.94 6.39
CA GLU A 72 28.60 -6.31 6.12
C GLU A 72 29.37 -5.23 5.33
N GLY A 73 29.02 -3.95 5.54
CA GLY A 73 29.62 -2.82 4.83
C GLY A 73 29.09 -2.60 3.41
N MET A 74 28.14 -3.42 2.95
CA MET A 74 27.45 -3.24 1.67
C MET A 74 26.09 -2.58 1.88
N PRO A 75 25.72 -1.56 1.06
CA PRO A 75 24.40 -0.98 1.10
C PRO A 75 23.36 -2.01 0.66
N SER A 76 22.35 -2.20 1.51
CA SER A 76 21.21 -3.08 1.29
C SER A 76 19.93 -2.32 1.56
N SER A 77 18.91 -2.53 0.75
CA SER A 77 17.57 -1.97 0.97
C SER A 77 16.70 -3.02 1.65
N HIS A 78 16.05 -2.65 2.74
CA HIS A 78 15.11 -3.47 3.49
C HIS A 78 13.75 -2.80 3.52
N SER A 79 12.70 -3.57 3.24
CA SER A 79 11.32 -3.13 3.41
C SER A 79 10.70 -3.82 4.62
N ASP A 80 10.02 -3.06 5.45
CA ASP A 80 9.19 -3.56 6.54
C ASP A 80 7.73 -3.20 6.27
N VAL A 81 6.85 -4.19 6.27
CA VAL A 81 5.42 -4.06 5.95
C VAL A 81 4.62 -4.77 7.03
N SER A 82 3.66 -4.06 7.61
CA SER A 82 2.80 -4.58 8.66
C SER A 82 1.34 -4.14 8.46
N GLY A 83 0.42 -4.90 9.04
CA GLY A 83 -1.00 -4.58 9.12
C GLY A 83 -1.86 -5.26 8.06
N ILE A 84 -2.87 -4.53 7.59
CA ILE A 84 -4.01 -5.07 6.81
C ILE A 84 -3.84 -5.02 5.29
N PHE A 85 -2.63 -4.81 4.80
CA PHE A 85 -2.33 -4.76 3.38
C PHE A 85 -2.53 -6.13 2.70
N TYR A 86 -3.17 -6.16 1.53
CA TYR A 86 -3.22 -7.34 0.66
C TYR A 86 -3.05 -6.97 -0.80
N ASP A 87 -2.83 -7.98 -1.66
CA ASP A 87 -2.43 -7.80 -3.07
C ASP A 87 -1.21 -6.86 -3.19
N THR A 88 -0.26 -7.02 -2.26
CA THR A 88 0.92 -6.17 -2.16
C THR A 88 1.91 -6.47 -3.26
N ASN A 89 2.43 -5.44 -3.91
CA ASN A 89 3.55 -5.53 -4.83
C ASN A 89 4.59 -4.45 -4.51
N MET A 90 5.86 -4.84 -4.56
CA MET A 90 6.99 -3.95 -4.34
C MET A 90 7.92 -4.02 -5.53
N ASN A 91 8.25 -2.86 -6.11
CA ASN A 91 9.17 -2.75 -7.22
C ASN A 91 10.27 -1.73 -6.87
N ILE A 92 11.53 -2.12 -7.09
CA ILE A 92 12.70 -1.27 -6.89
C ILE A 92 13.49 -1.21 -8.20
N GLY A 93 13.57 -0.03 -8.79
CA GLY A 93 14.43 0.27 -9.93
C GLY A 93 15.67 1.03 -9.48
N VAL A 94 16.84 0.61 -9.93
CA VAL A 94 18.12 1.31 -9.67
C VAL A 94 18.68 1.81 -11.00
N THR A 95 19.02 3.10 -11.05
CA THR A 95 19.65 3.75 -12.20
C THR A 95 20.91 4.48 -11.75
N ASP A 96 21.72 4.95 -12.71
CA ASP A 96 22.87 5.80 -12.40
C ASP A 96 22.46 7.13 -11.73
N GLU A 97 21.22 7.57 -11.96
CA GLU A 97 20.66 8.82 -11.41
C GLU A 97 20.07 8.62 -10.01
N GLY A 98 19.81 7.39 -9.57
CA GLY A 98 19.37 7.05 -8.23
C GLY A 98 18.40 5.85 -8.16
N THR A 99 17.49 5.85 -7.19
CA THR A 99 16.60 4.69 -6.92
C THR A 99 15.13 5.09 -7.03
N ILE A 100 14.29 4.24 -7.61
CA ILE A 100 12.84 4.40 -7.60
C ILE A 100 12.25 3.20 -6.87
N SER A 101 11.63 3.43 -5.72
CA SER A 101 10.93 2.40 -4.95
C SER A 101 9.42 2.64 -5.05
N THR A 102 8.66 1.60 -5.39
CA THR A 102 7.19 1.66 -5.49
C THR A 102 6.57 0.55 -4.65
N PHE A 103 5.69 0.93 -3.71
CA PHE A 103 4.79 0.02 -3.01
C PHE A 103 3.37 0.19 -3.54
N THR A 104 2.74 -0.91 -3.92
CA THR A 104 1.32 -0.95 -4.29
C THR A 104 0.61 -1.95 -3.41
N SER A 105 -0.56 -1.59 -2.88
CA SER A 105 -1.37 -2.48 -2.05
C SER A 105 -2.84 -2.13 -2.09
N THR A 106 -3.68 -3.09 -1.76
CA THR A 106 -5.08 -2.88 -1.40
C THR A 106 -5.25 -2.81 0.12
N ILE A 107 -6.09 -1.90 0.59
CA ILE A 107 -6.51 -1.77 1.99
C ILE A 107 -7.98 -2.20 2.06
N PRO A 108 -8.32 -3.21 2.87
CA PRO A 108 -9.69 -3.66 3.02
C PRO A 108 -10.46 -2.69 3.92
N LEU A 109 -11.66 -2.32 3.50
CA LEU A 109 -12.59 -1.45 4.21
C LEU A 109 -13.88 -2.21 4.50
N LYS A 110 -14.54 -1.90 5.61
CA LYS A 110 -15.87 -2.44 5.91
C LYS A 110 -16.94 -1.87 4.97
N SER A 111 -17.78 -2.71 4.38
CA SER A 111 -18.93 -2.26 3.58
C SER A 111 -20.01 -1.58 4.43
N GLY A 112 -20.69 -0.57 3.88
CA GLY A 112 -21.89 0.03 4.47
C GLY A 112 -21.66 1.10 5.55
N GLU A 113 -20.41 1.33 5.98
CA GLU A 113 -20.04 2.39 6.92
C GLU A 113 -18.95 3.28 6.31
N GLY A 114 -19.16 4.61 6.38
CA GLY A 114 -18.14 5.58 6.00
C GLY A 114 -16.93 5.46 6.91
N GLN A 115 -15.74 5.35 6.32
CA GLN A 115 -14.47 5.20 7.02
C GLN A 115 -13.55 6.36 6.67
N ILE A 116 -12.81 6.80 7.69
CA ILE A 116 -11.79 7.82 7.56
C ILE A 116 -10.44 7.14 7.75
N LEU A 117 -9.64 7.12 6.69
CA LEU A 117 -8.24 6.72 6.79
C LEU A 117 -7.37 7.97 6.86
N SER A 118 -6.51 8.04 7.86
CA SER A 118 -5.46 9.05 7.92
C SER A 118 -4.12 8.42 7.56
N PHE A 119 -3.37 9.11 6.72
CA PHE A 119 -2.04 8.68 6.30
C PHE A 119 -1.01 9.62 6.90
N TYR A 120 0.12 9.07 7.34
CA TYR A 120 1.21 9.83 7.90
C TYR A 120 2.52 9.37 7.28
N THR A 121 3.45 10.30 7.07
CA THR A 121 4.81 9.94 6.69
C THR A 121 5.54 9.26 7.85
N LEU A 122 6.46 8.37 7.51
CA LEU A 122 7.46 7.84 8.42
C LEU A 122 8.83 8.38 8.02
N ILE A 123 9.56 8.89 8.99
CA ILE A 123 10.85 9.55 8.79
C ILE A 123 11.92 8.79 9.56
N GLU A 124 13.10 8.65 8.97
CA GLU A 124 14.28 8.16 9.68
C GLU A 124 15.07 9.34 10.28
N ASP A 125 15.30 9.31 11.59
CA ASP A 125 16.09 10.33 12.29
C ASP A 125 17.60 10.10 12.13
N GLU A 126 18.41 11.04 12.64
CA GLU A 126 19.88 10.98 12.58
C GLU A 126 20.49 9.76 13.30
N ASN A 127 19.74 9.12 14.21
CA ASN A 127 20.13 7.93 14.95
C ASN A 127 19.56 6.63 14.33
N SER A 128 19.00 6.71 13.12
CA SER A 128 18.32 5.61 12.43
C SER A 128 17.07 5.07 13.13
N ASN A 129 16.42 5.88 13.97
CA ASN A 129 15.10 5.57 14.51
C ASN A 129 14.02 6.00 13.53
N ILE A 130 12.94 5.24 13.46
CA ILE A 130 11.75 5.61 12.69
C ILE A 130 10.83 6.43 13.60
N ILE A 131 10.48 7.64 13.15
CA ILE A 131 9.56 8.55 13.84
C ILE A 131 8.37 8.90 12.94
N LEU A 132 7.28 9.33 13.56
CA LEU A 132 6.09 9.81 12.87
C LEU A 132 6.35 11.21 12.30
N GLY A 133 6.12 11.39 11.00
CA GLY A 133 6.17 12.67 10.33
C GLY A 133 4.81 13.30 10.11
N ASP A 134 4.73 14.16 9.09
CA ASP A 134 3.54 14.93 8.77
C ASP A 134 2.36 14.05 8.34
N ARG A 135 1.16 14.54 8.66
CA ARG A 135 -0.10 13.97 8.19
C ARG A 135 -0.28 14.31 6.71
N LEU A 136 -0.55 13.29 5.92
CA LEU A 136 -0.89 13.41 4.50
C LEU A 136 -2.40 13.53 4.33
N ASN A 137 -2.83 13.97 3.15
CA ASN A 137 -4.24 14.01 2.77
C ASN A 137 -4.91 12.65 3.00
N GLY A 138 -5.90 12.59 3.89
CA GLY A 138 -6.61 11.37 4.24
C GLY A 138 -7.54 10.84 3.13
N TYR A 139 -8.07 9.64 3.32
CA TYR A 139 -9.18 9.12 2.55
C TYR A 139 -10.46 9.16 3.38
N HIS A 140 -11.56 9.59 2.75
CA HIS A 140 -12.89 9.60 3.35
C HIS A 140 -13.87 8.92 2.40
N SER A 141 -14.31 7.70 2.73
CA SER A 141 -15.36 7.03 1.95
C SER A 141 -16.72 7.61 2.32
N SER A 142 -17.28 8.46 1.44
CA SER A 142 -18.68 8.88 1.56
C SER A 142 -19.62 8.16 0.59
N ASN A 143 -19.10 7.52 -0.46
CA ASN A 143 -19.86 6.76 -1.46
C ASN A 143 -18.95 5.70 -2.10
N ASP A 144 -19.53 4.56 -2.53
CA ASP A 144 -18.91 3.31 -3.04
C ASP A 144 -18.00 3.43 -4.30
N MET A 145 -17.32 4.55 -4.50
CA MET A 145 -16.33 4.70 -5.54
C MET A 145 -14.98 4.14 -5.05
N LEU A 146 -14.43 3.21 -5.83
CA LEU A 146 -13.04 2.72 -5.69
C LEU A 146 -12.07 3.87 -5.97
N ALA A 147 -11.83 4.70 -4.96
CA ALA A 147 -10.76 5.68 -5.03
C ALA A 147 -9.42 4.97 -4.88
N ASN A 148 -8.39 5.54 -5.48
CA ASN A 148 -7.01 5.23 -5.16
C ASN A 148 -6.37 6.47 -4.56
N VAL A 149 -5.39 6.26 -3.69
CA VAL A 149 -4.57 7.32 -3.14
C VAL A 149 -3.13 7.02 -3.50
N ASN A 150 -2.43 8.02 -4.03
CA ASN A 150 -1.03 7.90 -4.42
C ASN A 150 -0.22 9.00 -3.74
N TYR A 151 0.92 8.61 -3.16
CA TYR A 151 1.90 9.53 -2.60
C TYR A 151 3.24 9.31 -3.27
N SER A 152 3.95 10.40 -3.50
CA SER A 152 5.29 10.38 -4.10
C SER A 152 6.20 11.31 -3.31
N PHE A 153 7.33 10.79 -2.89
CA PHE A 153 8.37 11.54 -2.20
C PHE A 153 9.65 11.48 -3.02
N THR A 154 10.40 12.57 -3.02
CA THR A 154 11.68 12.67 -3.70
C THR A 154 12.72 13.16 -2.71
N HIS A 155 13.78 12.38 -2.53
CA HIS A 155 14.96 12.77 -1.80
C HIS A 155 16.11 13.00 -2.80
N GLN A 156 16.82 14.13 -2.64
CA GLN A 156 18.00 14.43 -3.44
C GLN A 156 19.22 14.48 -2.55
N SER A 157 20.25 13.71 -2.91
CA SER A 157 21.54 13.71 -2.23
C SER A 157 22.67 14.00 -3.22
N THR A 158 23.81 14.46 -2.72
CA THR A 158 25.02 14.64 -3.53
C THR A 158 26.06 13.61 -3.10
N ILE A 159 26.44 12.71 -4.01
CA ILE A 159 27.43 11.67 -3.77
C ILE A 159 28.55 11.87 -4.80
N ASN A 160 29.78 12.06 -4.31
CA ASN A 160 30.96 12.30 -5.16
C ASN A 160 30.81 13.47 -6.15
N GLY A 161 30.02 14.50 -5.80
CA GLY A 161 29.77 15.66 -6.66
C GLY A 161 28.68 15.46 -7.72
N GLU A 162 28.06 14.28 -7.77
CA GLU A 162 26.90 13.99 -8.61
C GLU A 162 25.61 14.05 -7.77
N THR A 163 24.57 14.68 -8.31
CA THR A 163 23.23 14.64 -7.73
C THR A 163 22.63 13.26 -7.98
N LYS A 164 22.22 12.59 -6.90
CA LYS A 164 21.43 11.36 -6.93
C LYS A 164 20.02 11.65 -6.45
N LYS A 165 19.02 11.09 -7.12
CA LYS A 165 17.60 11.26 -6.84
C LYS A 165 17.00 9.92 -6.44
N ASP A 166 16.53 9.82 -5.19
CA ASP A 166 15.73 8.69 -4.73
C ASP A 166 14.26 9.08 -4.74
N GLU A 167 13.41 8.26 -5.35
CA GLU A 167 11.97 8.42 -5.39
C GLU A 167 11.28 7.28 -4.65
N LEU A 168 10.23 7.63 -3.90
CA LEU A 168 9.44 6.70 -3.13
C LEU A 168 7.96 6.90 -3.43
N HIS A 169 7.34 5.89 -4.04
CA HIS A 169 5.95 5.92 -4.50
C HIS A 169 5.11 4.93 -3.70
N PHE A 170 3.99 5.40 -3.15
CA PHE A 170 3.00 4.56 -2.48
C PHE A 170 1.67 4.65 -3.22
N LYS A 171 1.10 3.51 -3.58
CA LYS A 171 -0.16 3.40 -4.32
C LYS A 171 -1.12 2.52 -3.54
N PHE A 172 -2.16 3.12 -2.98
CA PHE A 172 -3.17 2.41 -2.21
C PHE A 172 -4.49 2.35 -2.97
N GLN A 173 -5.01 1.14 -3.11
CA GLN A 173 -6.35 0.87 -3.58
C GLN A 173 -7.23 0.50 -2.38
N PHE A 174 -8.53 0.75 -2.47
CA PHE A 174 -9.48 0.37 -1.43
C PHE A 174 -10.44 -0.69 -1.96
N SER A 175 -10.79 -1.65 -1.11
CA SER A 175 -11.78 -2.68 -1.44
C SER A 175 -12.74 -2.86 -0.27
N TYR A 176 -14.04 -2.87 -0.57
CA TYR A 176 -15.09 -3.00 0.44
C TYR A 176 -15.44 -4.46 0.67
N HIS A 177 -15.41 -4.85 1.94
CA HIS A 177 -15.67 -6.20 2.41
C HIS A 177 -16.84 -6.21 3.38
N SER A 178 -17.78 -7.10 3.08
CA SER A 178 -18.95 -7.32 3.90
C SER A 178 -18.64 -8.22 5.10
N PRO A 179 -19.31 -8.02 6.25
CA PRO A 179 -19.19 -8.92 7.39
C PRO A 179 -19.38 -10.39 7.01
N LEU A 180 -18.43 -11.23 7.42
CA LEU A 180 -18.52 -12.67 7.26
C LEU A 180 -19.59 -13.26 8.18
N GLU A 181 -20.53 -14.01 7.61
CA GLU A 181 -21.51 -14.80 8.35
C GLU A 181 -21.03 -16.23 8.56
N SER A 182 -20.55 -16.90 7.51
CA SER A 182 -20.07 -18.28 7.61
C SER A 182 -19.13 -18.67 6.47
N ILE A 183 -18.28 -19.67 6.74
CA ILE A 183 -17.52 -20.40 5.72
C ILE A 183 -17.88 -21.87 5.87
N ARG A 184 -18.18 -22.55 4.77
CA ARG A 184 -18.44 -23.98 4.72
C ARG A 184 -17.50 -24.65 3.73
N ILE A 185 -16.88 -25.75 4.15
CA ILE A 185 -16.01 -26.57 3.33
C ILE A 185 -16.75 -27.87 3.00
N ILE A 186 -16.84 -28.21 1.73
CA ILE A 186 -17.49 -29.41 1.21
C ILE A 186 -16.42 -30.25 0.51
N GLU A 187 -16.22 -31.46 0.99
CA GLU A 187 -15.26 -32.42 0.44
C GLU A 187 -15.94 -33.42 -0.46
N MET A 188 -15.35 -33.68 -1.62
CA MET A 188 -15.92 -34.58 -2.61
C MET A 188 -14.88 -35.58 -3.12
N ASP A 189 -15.36 -36.78 -3.44
CA ASP A 189 -14.55 -37.83 -4.05
C ASP A 189 -14.36 -37.60 -5.56
N LYS A 190 -13.64 -38.51 -6.23
CA LYS A 190 -13.39 -38.46 -7.68
C LYS A 190 -14.67 -38.50 -8.54
N ASP A 191 -15.76 -39.02 -7.99
CA ASP A 191 -17.04 -39.23 -8.67
C ASP A 191 -18.04 -38.11 -8.30
N TYR A 192 -17.57 -37.04 -7.64
CA TYR A 192 -18.34 -35.89 -7.18
C TYR A 192 -19.38 -36.21 -6.08
N ASN A 193 -19.20 -37.29 -5.33
CA ASN A 193 -20.03 -37.54 -4.14
C ASN A 193 -19.46 -36.78 -2.94
N VAL A 194 -20.33 -36.17 -2.15
CA VAL A 194 -19.94 -35.48 -0.92
C VAL A 194 -19.48 -36.52 0.11
N ILE A 195 -18.22 -36.38 0.53
CA ILE A 195 -17.61 -37.16 1.61
C ILE A 195 -18.00 -36.54 2.95
N ARG A 196 -17.80 -35.22 3.08
CA ARG A 196 -17.99 -34.48 4.32
C ARG A 196 -18.34 -33.02 4.04
N THR A 197 -19.12 -32.43 4.94
CA THR A 197 -19.36 -30.99 5.01
C THR A 197 -18.94 -30.49 6.39
N TYR A 198 -18.26 -29.35 6.42
CA TYR A 198 -17.77 -28.72 7.64
C TYR A 198 -18.09 -27.23 7.63
N ASP A 199 -18.84 -26.77 8.63
CA ASP A 199 -18.99 -25.34 8.89
C ASP A 199 -17.76 -24.85 9.66
N PHE A 200 -16.94 -24.04 9.00
CA PHE A 200 -15.66 -23.58 9.51
C PHE A 200 -15.85 -22.53 10.59
N LYS A 201 -15.24 -22.78 11.76
CA LYS A 201 -15.31 -21.91 12.94
C LYS A 201 -13.91 -21.52 13.39
N ASP A 202 -13.39 -20.48 12.76
CA ASP A 202 -12.20 -19.72 13.14
C ASP A 202 -10.94 -20.54 13.49
N ALA A 203 -10.75 -21.69 12.82
CA ALA A 203 -9.48 -22.40 12.86
C ALA A 203 -8.49 -21.72 11.88
N SER A 204 -7.20 -22.04 11.96
CA SER A 204 -6.21 -21.63 10.95
C SER A 204 -5.88 -22.75 9.95
N GLU A 205 -6.34 -23.97 10.23
CA GLU A 205 -5.99 -25.17 9.48
C GLU A 205 -7.19 -26.11 9.37
N TYR A 206 -7.31 -26.78 8.22
CA TYR A 206 -8.32 -27.79 7.93
C TYR A 206 -7.66 -28.98 7.22
N VAL A 207 -7.83 -30.19 7.78
CA VAL A 207 -7.26 -31.42 7.23
C VAL A 207 -8.34 -32.20 6.49
N LEU A 208 -8.08 -32.44 5.21
CA LEU A 208 -8.96 -33.17 4.29
C LEU A 208 -8.97 -34.67 4.59
N ASP A 209 -10.06 -35.32 4.24
CA ASP A 209 -10.10 -36.78 4.18
C ASP A 209 -9.16 -37.29 3.07
N ALA A 210 -8.53 -38.43 3.29
CA ALA A 210 -7.59 -39.04 2.34
C ALA A 210 -8.25 -39.34 0.97
N GLN A 211 -9.56 -39.56 0.94
CA GLN A 211 -10.33 -39.83 -0.28
C GLN A 211 -10.70 -38.57 -1.06
N THR A 212 -10.57 -37.38 -0.45
CA THR A 212 -10.96 -36.11 -1.06
C THR A 212 -10.14 -35.83 -2.31
N GLN A 213 -10.85 -35.55 -3.41
CA GLN A 213 -10.30 -35.15 -4.71
C GLN A 213 -10.70 -33.73 -5.09
N PHE A 214 -11.87 -33.27 -4.63
CA PHE A 214 -12.31 -31.90 -4.84
C PHE A 214 -12.74 -31.28 -3.52
N THR A 215 -12.55 -29.96 -3.41
CA THR A 215 -13.04 -29.17 -2.28
C THR A 215 -13.80 -27.97 -2.82
N ILE A 216 -15.01 -27.75 -2.29
CA ILE A 216 -15.78 -26.53 -2.51
C ILE A 216 -15.76 -25.73 -1.21
N ILE A 217 -15.50 -24.43 -1.32
CA ILE A 217 -15.56 -23.48 -0.22
C ILE A 217 -16.71 -22.52 -0.50
N GLU A 218 -17.75 -22.56 0.33
CA GLU A 218 -18.86 -21.60 0.31
C GLU A 218 -18.60 -20.54 1.38
N GLN A 219 -18.61 -19.27 1.00
CA GLN A 219 -18.47 -18.15 1.93
C GLN A 219 -19.73 -17.29 1.87
N THR A 220 -20.42 -17.14 2.99
CA THR A 220 -21.59 -16.27 3.11
C THR A 220 -21.24 -15.00 3.88
N GLN A 221 -21.61 -13.86 3.31
CA GLN A 221 -21.44 -12.53 3.88
C GLN A 221 -22.78 -11.78 3.94
N ILE A 222 -22.86 -10.76 4.78
CA ILE A 222 -24.00 -9.84 4.85
C ILE A 222 -23.63 -8.52 4.18
N ASP A 223 -24.31 -8.15 3.10
CA ASP A 223 -24.06 -6.88 2.40
C ASP A 223 -24.53 -5.65 3.20
N SER A 224 -24.27 -4.46 2.65
CA SER A 224 -24.66 -3.19 3.27
C SER A 224 -26.19 -3.00 3.38
N GLU A 225 -26.98 -3.75 2.62
CA GLU A 225 -28.44 -3.77 2.69
C GLU A 225 -28.98 -4.84 3.67
N GLY A 226 -28.09 -5.64 4.27
CA GLY A 226 -28.45 -6.74 5.15
C GLY A 226 -28.83 -8.03 4.41
N GLN A 227 -28.57 -8.13 3.10
CA GLN A 227 -28.82 -9.33 2.32
C GLN A 227 -27.66 -10.31 2.43
N ARG A 228 -27.99 -11.61 2.36
CA ARG A 228 -26.98 -12.68 2.31
C ARG A 228 -26.44 -12.83 0.91
N VAL A 229 -25.13 -12.69 0.76
CA VAL A 229 -24.40 -12.95 -0.48
C VAL A 229 -23.49 -14.16 -0.25
N THR A 230 -23.54 -15.15 -1.14
CA THR A 230 -22.69 -16.35 -1.06
C THR A 230 -21.78 -16.45 -2.27
N SER A 231 -20.47 -16.54 -2.03
CA SER A 231 -19.47 -16.88 -3.03
C SER A 231 -19.10 -18.37 -2.91
N ILE A 232 -18.78 -18.98 -4.04
CA ILE A 232 -18.45 -20.41 -4.13
C ILE A 232 -17.16 -20.56 -4.92
N ASP A 233 -16.13 -21.12 -4.28
CA ASP A 233 -14.85 -21.44 -4.89
C ASP A 233 -14.65 -22.96 -4.94
N SER A 234 -14.08 -23.48 -6.02
CA SER A 234 -13.87 -24.92 -6.21
C SER A 234 -12.43 -25.25 -6.56
N TYR A 235 -11.88 -26.26 -5.90
CA TYR A 235 -10.48 -26.66 -6.03
C TYR A 235 -10.35 -28.16 -6.30
N SER A 236 -9.42 -28.53 -7.18
CA SER A 236 -8.95 -29.89 -7.37
C SER A 236 -7.73 -30.12 -6.47
N ILE A 237 -7.74 -31.22 -5.70
CA ILE A 237 -6.67 -31.56 -4.75
C ILE A 237 -5.45 -32.18 -5.45
N ASP A 238 -5.59 -32.58 -6.72
CA ASP A 238 -4.43 -32.99 -7.52
C ASP A 238 -3.46 -31.82 -7.78
N ASP A 239 -3.92 -30.58 -7.67
CA ASP A 239 -3.12 -29.36 -7.87
C ASP A 239 -2.33 -28.94 -6.61
N THR A 240 -2.54 -29.61 -5.47
CA THR A 240 -2.02 -29.21 -4.14
C THR A 240 -1.13 -30.27 -3.47
N LYS A 241 -0.60 -31.21 -4.25
CA LYS A 241 0.11 -32.40 -3.71
C LYS A 241 1.31 -32.10 -2.82
N ASP A 242 1.98 -30.96 -3.02
CA ASP A 242 3.16 -30.57 -2.25
C ASP A 242 2.95 -29.29 -1.41
N ASP A 243 1.94 -28.47 -1.72
CA ASP A 243 1.67 -27.19 -1.05
C ASP A 243 0.22 -27.11 -0.53
N PRO A 244 0.01 -26.62 0.71
CA PRO A 244 -1.35 -26.40 1.23
C PRO A 244 -2.12 -25.42 0.35
N LEU A 245 -3.40 -25.71 0.11
CA LEU A 245 -4.31 -24.71 -0.42
C LEU A 245 -4.51 -23.62 0.63
N LEU A 246 -4.22 -22.37 0.28
CA LEU A 246 -4.44 -21.22 1.16
C LEU A 246 -5.72 -20.50 0.71
N TYR A 247 -6.76 -20.55 1.55
CA TYR A 247 -7.99 -19.79 1.33
C TYR A 247 -7.98 -18.54 2.20
N GLN A 248 -7.94 -17.36 1.58
CA GLN A 248 -7.99 -16.09 2.28
C GLN A 248 -9.44 -15.61 2.42
N TYR A 249 -9.79 -15.11 3.60
CA TYR A 249 -11.10 -14.54 3.89
C TYR A 249 -10.98 -13.33 4.81
N PHE A 250 -12.02 -12.49 4.83
CA PHE A 250 -12.06 -11.26 5.60
C PHE A 250 -13.06 -11.40 6.75
N THR A 251 -12.66 -10.96 7.95
CA THR A 251 -13.54 -10.86 9.13
C THR A 251 -13.56 -9.44 9.64
N ILE A 252 -14.59 -9.07 10.40
CA ILE A 252 -14.65 -7.76 11.06
C ILE A 252 -14.60 -8.00 12.56
N ASP A 253 -13.67 -7.34 13.25
CA ASP A 253 -13.54 -7.47 14.70
C ASP A 253 -14.54 -6.60 15.47
N GLU A 254 -14.50 -6.69 16.80
CA GLU A 254 -15.39 -5.93 17.70
C GLU A 254 -15.25 -4.41 17.59
N ASN A 255 -14.13 -3.92 17.04
CA ASN A 255 -13.86 -2.51 16.81
C ASN A 255 -14.25 -2.06 15.40
N GLY A 256 -14.83 -2.95 14.59
CA GLY A 256 -15.21 -2.68 13.21
C GLY A 256 -14.04 -2.75 12.23
N GLU A 257 -12.86 -3.22 12.65
CA GLU A 257 -11.70 -3.33 11.76
C GLU A 257 -11.77 -4.60 10.92
N VAL A 258 -11.48 -4.48 9.62
CA VAL A 258 -11.33 -5.64 8.76
C VAL A 258 -10.01 -6.36 9.07
N LYS A 259 -10.10 -7.66 9.34
CA LYS A 259 -8.96 -8.56 9.52
C LYS A 259 -8.92 -9.56 8.38
N ILE A 260 -7.72 -9.78 7.87
CA ILE A 260 -7.44 -10.81 6.88
C ILE A 260 -7.09 -12.10 7.62
N LYS A 261 -7.75 -13.20 7.26
CA LYS A 261 -7.48 -14.53 7.80
C LYS A 261 -7.24 -15.51 6.66
N THR A 262 -6.51 -16.58 6.96
CA THR A 262 -6.19 -17.63 6.00
C THR A 262 -6.48 -18.98 6.61
N ILE A 263 -7.15 -19.84 5.84
CA ILE A 263 -7.31 -21.26 6.13
C ILE A 263 -6.26 -22.02 5.32
N SER A 264 -5.39 -22.77 6.00
CA SER A 264 -4.51 -23.73 5.34
C SER A 264 -5.24 -25.07 5.21
N ILE A 265 -5.55 -25.46 3.99
CA ILE A 265 -6.22 -26.73 3.67
C ILE A 265 -5.17 -27.73 3.20
N LYS A 266 -5.03 -28.83 3.96
CA LYS A 266 -3.98 -29.84 3.75
C LYS A 266 -4.57 -31.23 3.59
N LYS A 267 -3.85 -32.07 2.85
CA LYS A 267 -4.12 -33.50 2.73
C LYS A 267 -3.40 -34.30 3.81
#